data_AF-A0A7C5VSG5-F1
#
_entry.id   AF-A0A7C5VSG5-F1
#
_cell.length_a   1.000
_cell.length_b   1.000
_cell.length_c   1.000
_cell.angle_alpha   90.00
_cell.angle_beta   90.00
_cell.angle_gamma   90.00
#
_symmetry.space_group_name_H-M   'P 1'
#
loop_
_entity.id
_entity.type
_entity.pdbx_description
1 polymer ?
#
loop_
_entity_poly.entity_id
_entity_poly.type
_entity_poly.pdbx_seq_one_letter_code
_entity_poly.pdbx_strand_id
1 'polypeptide(L)' 'MREGKLKEIAKQNGFDVLVHGHTHSPSTRWEQNILFINPGRPTQPLPPFISKPTVGILKIAKEGIIPEIIPIT' A
#
# COMPACT_ATOMS: atom_id res chain seq x y z
N MET A 1 -5.92 -2.68 11.14
CA MET A 1 -7.04 -3.58 10.74
C MET A 1 -6.50 -4.98 10.51
N ARG A 2 -7.27 -6.03 10.86
CA ARG A 2 -6.88 -7.43 10.59
C ARG A 2 -6.95 -7.72 9.09
N GLU A 3 -6.03 -8.53 8.59
CA GLU A 3 -5.87 -8.83 7.16
C GLU A 3 -7.17 -9.35 6.52
N GLY A 4 -7.89 -10.25 7.21
CA GLY A 4 -9.16 -10.79 6.73
C GLY A 4 -10.23 -9.72 6.46
N LYS A 5 -10.29 -8.66 7.29
CA LYS A 5 -11.25 -7.56 7.11
C LYS A 5 -10.92 -6.72 5.87
N LEU A 6 -9.63 -6.52 5.57
CA LEU A 6 -9.22 -5.81 4.35
C LEU A 6 -9.63 -6.60 3.10
N LYS A 7 -9.45 -7.93 3.13
CA LYS A 7 -9.86 -8.80 2.02
C LYS A 7 -11.37 -8.79 1.81
N GLU A 8 -12.13 -8.88 2.89
CA GLU A 8 -13.60 -8.83 2.84
C GLU A 8 -14.09 -7.53 2.21
N ILE A 9 -13.59 -6.38 2.69
CA ILE A 9 -13.96 -5.07 2.14
C ILE A 9 -13.63 -4.99 0.65
N ALA A 10 -12.42 -5.39 0.24
CA ALA A 10 -12.03 -5.29 -1.16
C ALA A 10 -12.89 -6.17 -2.07
N LYS A 11 -13.20 -7.40 -1.64
CA LYS A 11 -14.03 -8.33 -2.41
C LYS A 11 -15.48 -7.90 -2.51
N GLN A 12 -16.10 -7.53 -1.37
CA GLN A 12 -17.51 -7.13 -1.34
C GLN A 12 -17.78 -5.88 -2.17
N ASN A 13 -16.78 -5.00 -2.31
CA ASN A 13 -16.90 -3.77 -3.07
C ASN A 13 -16.29 -3.86 -4.48
N GLY A 14 -15.76 -5.03 -4.88
CA GLY A 14 -15.19 -5.24 -6.21
C GLY A 14 -14.00 -4.33 -6.53
N PHE A 15 -13.11 -4.09 -5.57
CA PHE A 15 -11.96 -3.21 -5.78
C PHE A 15 -10.85 -3.88 -6.58
N ASP A 16 -10.29 -3.15 -7.55
CA ASP A 16 -9.03 -3.53 -8.21
C ASP A 16 -7.81 -3.22 -7.32
N VAL A 17 -7.91 -2.14 -6.52
CA VAL A 17 -6.85 -1.68 -5.60
C VAL A 17 -7.44 -1.26 -4.26
N LEU A 18 -6.89 -1.75 -3.16
CA LEU A 18 -7.14 -1.26 -1.80
C LEU A 18 -5.88 -0.60 -1.23
N VAL A 19 -5.93 0.73 -1.12
CA VAL A 19 -4.91 1.53 -0.42
C VAL A 19 -5.25 1.58 1.07
N HIS A 20 -4.32 1.20 1.95
CA HIS A 20 -4.55 1.19 3.39
C HIS A 20 -3.31 1.63 4.19
N GLY A 21 -3.53 2.10 5.41
CA GLY A 21 -2.45 2.56 6.31
C GLY A 21 -2.44 1.82 7.66
N HIS A 22 -2.23 2.58 8.74
CA HIS A 22 -2.25 2.16 10.15
C HIS A 22 -1.08 1.31 10.65
N THR A 23 -0.53 0.38 9.86
CA THR A 23 0.65 -0.41 10.32
C THR A 23 1.95 0.37 10.19
N HIS A 24 1.97 1.46 9.41
CA HIS A 24 3.16 2.26 9.12
C HIS A 24 4.30 1.45 8.45
N SER A 25 4.02 0.23 7.99
CA SER A 25 4.95 -0.64 7.28
C SER A 25 4.59 -0.67 5.80
N PRO A 26 5.47 -0.21 4.90
CA PRO A 26 5.23 -0.25 3.47
C PRO A 26 5.05 -1.69 2.97
N SER A 27 4.05 -1.93 2.13
CA SER A 27 3.84 -3.23 1.50
C SER A 27 3.02 -3.15 0.22
N THR A 28 3.31 -4.06 -0.70
CA THR A 28 2.50 -4.30 -1.92
C THR A 28 2.26 -5.80 -2.02
N ARG A 29 1.00 -6.21 -2.18
CA ARG A 29 0.68 -7.60 -2.49
C ARG A 29 -0.48 -7.69 -3.46
N TRP A 30 -0.39 -8.65 -4.37
CA TRP A 30 -1.50 -9.06 -5.21
C TRP A 30 -2.17 -10.29 -4.61
N GLU A 31 -3.50 -10.28 -4.56
CA GLU A 31 -4.27 -11.43 -4.12
C GLU A 31 -5.59 -11.47 -4.90
N GLN A 32 -5.83 -12.55 -5.64
CA GLN A 32 -7.02 -12.75 -6.46
C GLN A 32 -7.34 -11.54 -7.37
N ASN A 33 -6.30 -11.01 -8.03
CA ASN A 33 -6.36 -9.83 -8.91
C ASN A 33 -6.65 -8.49 -8.22
N ILE A 34 -6.63 -8.46 -6.89
CA ILE A 34 -6.75 -7.23 -6.11
C ILE A 34 -5.35 -6.83 -5.61
N LEU A 35 -4.95 -5.60 -5.88
CA LEU A 35 -3.74 -5.01 -5.31
C LEU A 35 -4.04 -4.44 -3.92
N PHE A 36 -3.37 -4.94 -2.90
CA PHE A 36 -3.33 -4.32 -1.58
C PHE A 36 -2.03 -3.55 -1.44
N ILE A 37 -2.12 -2.25 -1.18
CA ILE A 37 -0.95 -1.40 -1.00
C ILE A 37 -1.03 -0.61 0.30
N ASN A 38 0.07 -0.64 1.05
CA ASN A 38 0.36 0.28 2.14
C ASN A 38 1.56 1.15 1.75
N PRO A 39 1.39 2.47 1.57
CA PRO A 39 2.48 3.36 1.17
C PRO A 39 3.52 3.57 2.28
N GLY A 40 3.28 3.04 3.49
CA GLY A 40 4.06 3.34 4.68
C GLY A 40 3.70 4.72 5.22
N ARG A 41 4.71 5.55 5.49
CA ARG A 41 4.53 6.82 6.21
C ARG A 41 5.44 7.91 5.63
N PRO A 42 4.89 9.08 5.24
CA PRO A 42 5.67 10.14 4.61
C PRO A 42 6.39 11.06 5.60
N THR A 43 5.94 11.21 6.85
CA THR A 43 6.35 12.33 7.73
C THR A 43 6.80 11.92 9.14
N GLN A 44 7.24 10.69 9.36
CA GLN A 44 7.48 10.20 10.71
C GLN A 44 8.78 10.76 11.34
N PRO A 45 8.76 11.21 12.62
CA PRO A 45 9.91 11.72 13.36
C PRO A 45 10.81 10.62 13.96
N LEU A 46 10.71 9.38 13.46
CA LEU A 46 11.61 8.31 13.93
C LEU A 46 13.00 8.57 13.34
N PRO A 47 14.08 8.28 14.09
CA PRO A 47 15.41 8.40 13.56
C PRO A 47 15.56 7.63 12.23
N PRO A 48 16.24 8.19 11.21
CA PRO A 48 16.31 7.62 9.87
C PRO A 48 16.85 6.17 9.81
N PHE A 49 17.58 5.76 10.84
CA PHE A 49 18.10 4.39 10.98
C PHE A 49 17.05 3.35 11.38
N ILE A 50 15.85 3.76 11.84
CA ILE A 50 14.76 2.86 12.25
C ILE A 50 13.80 2.60 11.09
N SER A 51 13.37 3.66 10.39
CA SER A 51 12.61 3.51 9.15
C SER A 51 12.73 4.76 8.29
N LYS A 52 13.02 4.57 7.00
CA LYS A 52 12.98 5.67 6.04
C LYS A 52 11.52 6.07 5.77
N PRO A 53 11.20 7.36 5.65
CA PRO A 53 9.90 7.80 5.15
C PRO A 53 9.66 7.23 3.75
N THR A 54 8.42 6.85 3.45
CA THR A 54 8.06 6.26 2.15
C THR A 54 6.74 6.83 1.64
N VAL A 55 6.59 6.80 0.31
CA VAL A 55 5.32 7.00 -0.38
C VAL A 55 5.07 5.87 -1.38
N GLY A 56 3.80 5.63 -1.69
CA GLY A 56 3.40 4.71 -2.75
C GLY A 56 3.12 5.48 -4.04
N ILE A 57 3.61 4.98 -5.16
CA ILE A 57 3.27 5.43 -6.51
C ILE A 57 2.44 4.33 -7.17
N LEU A 58 1.28 4.69 -7.70
CA LEU A 58 0.45 3.81 -8.54
C LEU A 58 0.43 4.38 -9.96
N LYS A 59 1.09 3.70 -10.90
CA LYS A 59 0.98 4.03 -12.32
C LYS A 59 -0.17 3.21 -12.90
N ILE A 60 -1.18 3.88 -13.41
CA ILE A 60 -2.38 3.25 -13.98
C ILE A 60 -2.41 3.56 -15.47
N ALA A 61 -2.39 2.51 -16.29
CA ALA A 61 -2.42 2.60 -17.74
C ALA A 61 -3.28 1.47 -18.33
N LYS A 62 -3.42 1.42 -19.66
CA LYS A 62 -4.22 0.37 -20.32
C LYS A 62 -3.64 -1.03 -20.09
N GLU A 63 -2.32 -1.09 -19.92
CA GLU A 63 -1.54 -2.30 -19.72
C GLU A 63 -1.68 -2.84 -18.28
N GLY A 64 -2.17 -2.02 -17.35
CA GLY A 64 -2.46 -2.42 -15.98
C GLY A 64 -2.04 -1.40 -14.93
N ILE A 65 -1.90 -1.90 -13.70
CA ILE A 65 -1.55 -1.12 -12.51
C ILE A 65 -0.16 -1.54 -12.05
N ILE A 66 0.77 -0.59 -12.01
CA ILE A 66 2.15 -0.82 -11.56
C ILE A 66 2.34 -0.09 -10.23
N PRO A 67 2.40 -0.82 -9.11
CA PRO A 67 2.70 -0.24 -7.80
C PRO A 67 4.21 -0.15 -7.55
N GLU A 68 4.63 0.98 -6.99
CA GLU A 68 5.99 1.20 -6.49
C GLU A 68 5.92 1.82 -5.10
N ILE A 69 6.84 1.43 -4.21
CA ILE A 69 7.06 2.12 -2.94
C ILE A 69 8.45 2.75 -3.01
N ILE A 70 8.49 4.06 -2.85
CA ILE A 70 9.73 4.83 -2.90
C ILE A 70 10.03 5.45 -1.54
N PRO A 71 11.29 5.40 -1.07
CA PRO A 71 11.71 6.20 0.07
C PRO A 71 11.75 7.68 -0.32
N ILE A 72 11.41 8.55 0.62
CA ILE A 72 11.55 10.01 0.50
C ILE A 72 12.49 10.54 1.59
N THR A 73 13.27 11.57 1.25
CA THR A 73 14.22 12.26 2.11
C THR A 73 14.00 13.75 2.03
#